data_AF-A0A6L3X463-F1
#
_entry.id   AF-A0A6L3X463-F1
#
_cell.length_a   1.000
_cell.length_b   1.000
_cell.length_c   1.000
_cell.angle_alpha   90.00
_cell.angle_beta   90.00
_cell.angle_gamma   90.00
#
_symmetry.space_group_name_H-M   'P 1'
#
loop_
_entity.id
_entity.type
_entity.pdbx_description
1 polymer ?
#
loop_
_entity_poly.entity_id
_entity_poly.type
_entity_poly.pdbx_seq_one_letter_code
_entity_poly.pdbx_strand_id
1 'polypeptide(L)'
;PAAAEVYKRQLYLLLGGDGKSADFSSLKQYLNGDNVRLYCFGRDGSELAALRPEVAEQTETMEQAMRLIAPRVKPGDMVLLSPACASLDQFKSFEQRGDVFTRLAKELG
;
A
#
# COMPACT_ATOMS: atom_id res chain seq x y z
N PRO A 1 36.17 -5.87 8.84
CA PRO A 1 35.38 -5.97 7.58
C PRO A 1 33.89 -5.97 7.91
N ALA A 2 33.21 -4.85 7.62
CA ALA A 2 31.78 -4.69 7.89
C ALA A 2 31.01 -5.78 7.14
N ALA A 3 30.62 -6.82 7.90
CA ALA A 3 29.74 -7.86 7.43
C ALA A 3 28.50 -7.19 6.85
N ALA A 4 28.11 -7.60 5.65
CA ALA A 4 26.95 -7.08 4.95
C ALA A 4 25.74 -7.09 5.90
N GLU A 5 25.40 -5.92 6.46
CA GLU A 5 24.06 -5.66 6.94
C GLU A 5 23.18 -5.82 5.70
N VAL A 6 22.59 -7.01 5.55
CA VAL A 6 21.50 -7.21 4.62
C VAL A 6 20.36 -6.38 5.19
N TYR A 7 20.29 -5.11 4.81
CA TYR A 7 19.18 -4.23 5.12
C TYR A 7 17.93 -4.94 4.58
N LYS A 8 17.13 -5.53 5.48
CA LYS A 8 15.80 -6.06 5.16
C LYS A 8 14.94 -4.84 4.79
N ARG A 9 14.92 -4.49 3.50
CA ARG A 9 14.16 -3.37 2.95
C ARG A 9 12.67 -3.64 3.12
N GLN A 10 11.97 -2.78 3.84
CA GLN A 10 10.53 -2.90 4.05
C GLN A 10 9.78 -2.38 2.83
N LEU A 11 8.86 -3.18 2.30
CA LEU A 11 7.86 -2.76 1.33
C LEU A 11 6.59 -2.33 2.08
N TYR A 12 6.17 -1.09 1.85
CA TYR A 12 4.88 -0.54 2.25
C TYR A 12 3.98 -0.50 1.00
N LEU A 13 3.07 -1.46 0.90
CA LEU A 13 2.23 -1.65 -0.27
C LEU A 13 0.84 -1.04 -0.04
N LEU A 14 0.46 -0.08 -0.88
CA LEU A 14 -0.87 0.52 -0.88
C LEU A 14 -1.81 -0.28 -1.79
N LEU A 15 -2.86 -0.84 -1.21
CA LEU A 15 -3.92 -1.60 -1.87
C LEU A 15 -5.26 -0.89 -1.64
N GLY A 16 -6.14 -0.78 -2.64
CA GLY A 16 -7.43 -0.16 -2.38
C GLY A 16 -8.15 0.48 -3.55
N GLY A 17 -9.45 0.69 -3.36
CA GLY A 17 -10.38 1.22 -4.35
C GLY A 17 -11.59 0.31 -4.56
N ASP A 18 -12.18 0.40 -5.75
CA ASP A 18 -13.29 -0.47 -6.19
C ASP A 18 -12.78 -1.63 -7.06
N GLY A 19 -12.74 -2.83 -6.47
CA GLY A 19 -12.35 -4.08 -7.10
C GLY A 19 -13.43 -4.71 -7.97
N LYS A 20 -14.64 -4.14 -8.01
CA LYS A 20 -15.78 -4.64 -8.81
C LYS A 20 -16.07 -6.13 -8.57
N SER A 21 -16.02 -6.54 -7.30
CA SER A 21 -16.22 -7.93 -6.87
C SER A 21 -15.19 -8.92 -7.44
N ALA A 22 -13.98 -8.45 -7.75
CA ALA A 22 -12.87 -9.32 -8.12
C ALA A 22 -12.44 -10.22 -6.97
N ASP A 23 -11.97 -11.44 -7.28
CA ASP A 23 -11.34 -12.31 -6.30
C ASP A 23 -9.86 -11.92 -6.10
N PHE A 24 -9.55 -11.41 -4.91
CA PHE A 24 -8.18 -11.02 -4.54
C PHE A 24 -7.31 -12.19 -4.05
N SER A 25 -7.83 -13.42 -3.98
CA SER A 25 -7.09 -14.59 -3.46
C SER A 25 -5.75 -14.82 -4.18
N SER A 26 -5.70 -14.53 -5.48
CA SER A 26 -4.50 -14.63 -6.31
C SER A 26 -3.34 -13.74 -5.86
N LEU A 27 -3.62 -12.65 -5.14
CA LEU A 27 -2.59 -11.74 -4.63
C LEU A 27 -1.79 -12.36 -3.48
N LYS A 28 -2.37 -13.28 -2.70
CA LYS A 28 -1.74 -13.86 -1.49
C LYS A 28 -0.33 -14.39 -1.73
N GLN A 29 -0.09 -14.98 -2.90
CA GLN A 29 1.23 -15.52 -3.26
C GLN A 29 2.33 -14.45 -3.28
N TYR A 30 1.98 -13.20 -3.59
CA TYR A 30 2.91 -12.06 -3.68
C TYR A 30 3.03 -11.26 -2.38
N LEU A 31 2.13 -11.47 -1.41
CA LEU A 31 2.13 -10.76 -0.12
C LEU A 31 2.93 -11.50 0.97
N ASN A 32 3.55 -12.62 0.58
CA ASN A 32 4.40 -13.43 1.44
C ASN A 32 5.74 -12.73 1.73
N GLY A 33 6.32 -13.03 2.89
CA GLY A 33 7.61 -12.51 3.33
C GLY A 33 7.53 -11.54 4.51
N ASP A 34 8.60 -11.49 5.28
CA ASP A 34 8.67 -10.71 6.52
C ASP A 34 8.65 -9.20 6.28
N ASN A 35 9.04 -8.77 5.08
CA ASN A 35 9.31 -7.37 4.76
C ASN A 35 8.18 -6.73 3.94
N VAL A 36 6.94 -7.19 4.08
CA VAL A 36 5.77 -6.60 3.42
C VAL A 36 4.79 -6.11 4.48
N ARG A 37 4.38 -4.83 4.40
CA ARG A 37 3.25 -4.25 5.13
C ARG A 37 2.20 -3.79 4.12
N LEU A 38 0.93 -4.04 4.43
CA LEU A 38 -0.20 -3.67 3.60
C LEU A 38 -0.90 -2.46 4.21
N TYR A 39 -1.24 -1.49 3.38
CA TYR A 39 -2.07 -0.35 3.76
C TYR A 39 -3.27 -0.33 2.82
N CYS A 40 -4.41 -0.75 3.36
CA CYS A 40 -5.60 -1.06 2.59
C CYS A 40 -6.64 0.06 2.74
N PHE A 41 -7.09 0.64 1.64
CA PHE A 41 -7.99 1.80 1.66
C PHE A 41 -9.17 1.66 0.68
N GLY A 42 -10.12 2.59 0.78
CA GLY A 42 -11.24 2.67 -0.14
C GLY A 42 -12.26 1.54 0.05
N ARG A 43 -13.16 1.41 -0.94
CA ARG A 43 -14.34 0.55 -0.85
C ARG A 43 -14.03 -0.88 -0.42
N ASP A 44 -13.05 -1.52 -1.08
CA ASP A 44 -12.70 -2.92 -0.83
C ASP A 44 -11.48 -3.08 0.09
N GLY A 45 -11.14 -2.03 0.85
CA GLY A 45 -9.98 -2.04 1.75
C GLY A 45 -10.03 -3.14 2.81
N SER A 46 -11.20 -3.47 3.34
CA SER A 46 -11.36 -4.55 4.33
C SER A 46 -11.10 -5.94 3.72
N GLU A 47 -11.56 -6.18 2.50
CA GLU A 47 -11.34 -7.45 1.79
C GLU A 47 -9.86 -7.65 1.45
N LEU A 48 -9.19 -6.58 1.03
CA LEU A 48 -7.74 -6.59 0.79
C LEU A 48 -6.93 -6.81 2.08
N ALA A 49 -7.32 -6.17 3.19
CA ALA A 49 -6.66 -6.37 4.48
C ALA A 49 -6.81 -7.82 4.98
N ALA A 50 -7.96 -8.44 4.71
CA ALA A 50 -8.23 -9.84 5.06
C ALA A 50 -7.32 -10.85 4.34
N LEU A 51 -6.58 -10.45 3.30
CA LEU A 51 -5.61 -11.32 2.64
C LEU A 51 -4.43 -11.69 3.55
N ARG A 52 -4.01 -10.76 4.42
CA ARG A 52 -2.91 -10.95 5.36
C ARG A 52 -3.03 -10.02 6.59
N PRO A 53 -4.01 -10.26 7.48
CA PRO A 53 -4.37 -9.35 8.57
C PRO A 53 -3.23 -8.98 9.51
N GLU A 54 -2.26 -9.88 9.70
CA GLU A 54 -1.16 -9.69 10.65
C GLU A 54 -0.14 -8.62 10.22
N VAL A 55 -0.17 -8.19 8.96
CA VAL A 55 0.69 -7.11 8.44
C VAL A 55 -0.09 -5.97 7.78
N ALA A 56 -1.41 -5.98 7.88
CA ALA A 56 -2.29 -5.02 7.23
C ALA A 56 -2.79 -3.94 8.20
N GLU A 57 -2.79 -2.68 7.74
CA GLU A 57 -3.51 -1.57 8.36
C GLU A 57 -4.60 -1.09 7.39
N GLN A 58 -5.83 -0.91 7.88
CA GLN A 58 -6.94 -0.38 7.07
C GLN A 58 -7.14 1.11 7.35
N THR A 59 -7.33 1.88 6.29
CA THR A 59 -7.72 3.30 6.36
C THR A 59 -8.92 3.56 5.45
N GLU A 60 -9.55 4.71 5.60
CA GLU A 60 -10.62 5.12 4.70
C GLU A 60 -10.03 5.60 3.36
N THR A 61 -9.00 6.45 3.42
CA THR A 61 -8.41 7.07 2.21
C THR A 61 -6.95 6.70 2.01
N MET A 62 -6.47 6.80 0.76
CA MET A 62 -5.06 6.65 0.41
C MET A 62 -4.18 7.70 1.13
N GLU A 63 -4.69 8.90 1.36
CA GLU A 63 -3.95 9.95 2.07
C GLU A 63 -3.72 9.59 3.54
N GLN A 64 -4.74 9.05 4.22
CA GLN A 64 -4.58 8.55 5.58
C GLN A 64 -3.51 7.45 5.65
N ALA A 65 -3.54 6.49 4.71
CA ALA A 65 -2.52 5.46 4.61
C ALA A 65 -1.12 6.04 4.42
N MET A 66 -0.93 7.00 3.51
CA MET A 66 0.35 7.68 3.28
C MET A 66 0.87 8.39 4.55
N ARG A 67 -0.02 9.08 5.28
CA ARG A 67 0.35 9.76 6.54
C ARG A 67 0.72 8.77 7.65
N LEU A 68 0.15 7.56 7.67
CA LEU A 68 0.59 6.50 8.56
C LEU A 68 1.95 5.92 8.14
N ILE A 69 2.16 5.70 6.84
CA ILE A 69 3.42 5.13 6.33
C ILE A 69 4.60 6.07 6.62
N ALA A 70 4.46 7.37 6.35
CA ALA A 70 5.54 8.35 6.38
C ALA A 70 6.49 8.28 7.60
N PRO A 71 6.02 8.30 8.86
CA PRO A 71 6.91 8.23 10.04
C PRO A 71 7.59 6.87 10.24
N ARG A 72 7.20 5.82 9.51
CA ARG A 72 7.74 4.45 9.65
C ARG A 72 8.86 4.14 8.64
N VAL A 73 8.88 4.85 7.52
CA VAL A 73 9.81 4.63 6.39
C VAL A 73 11.26 4.91 6.83
N LYS A 74 12.17 4.01 6.46
CA LYS A 74 13.61 4.15 6.68
C LYS A 74 14.38 4.19 5.35
N PRO A 75 15.61 4.73 5.33
CA PRO A 75 16.45 4.66 4.14
C PRO A 75 16.58 3.23 3.61
N GLY A 76 16.25 3.05 2.33
CA GLY A 76 16.26 1.74 1.65
C GLY A 76 14.90 1.04 1.60
N ASP A 77 13.90 1.50 2.35
CA ASP A 77 12.51 1.02 2.22
C ASP A 77 11.86 1.51 0.92
N MET A 78 10.70 0.93 0.59
CA MET A 78 9.92 1.28 -0.60
C MET A 78 8.45 1.49 -0.24
N VAL A 79 7.88 2.60 -0.71
CA VAL A 79 6.43 2.83 -0.70
C VAL A 79 5.91 2.64 -2.12
N LEU A 80 5.01 1.69 -2.32
CA LEU A 80 4.49 1.30 -3.64
C LEU A 80 2.98 1.47 -3.71
N LEU A 81 2.52 2.29 -4.66
CA LEU A 81 1.12 2.32 -5.08
C LEU A 81 0.89 1.27 -6.19
N SER A 82 0.29 0.14 -5.83
CA SER A 82 -0.15 -0.89 -6.77
C SER A 82 -1.51 -1.44 -6.35
N PRO A 83 -2.60 -0.67 -6.55
CA PRO A 83 -3.82 -0.77 -5.75
C PRO A 83 -4.71 -1.99 -6.02
N ALA A 84 -4.44 -2.76 -7.08
CA ALA A 84 -5.26 -3.88 -7.59
C ALA A 84 -6.74 -3.56 -7.92
N CYS A 85 -7.20 -2.32 -7.68
CA CYS A 85 -8.58 -1.89 -7.83
C CYS A 85 -8.71 -0.64 -8.73
N ALA A 86 -9.90 -0.44 -9.29
CA ALA A 86 -10.26 0.82 -9.94
C ALA A 86 -10.27 1.97 -8.91
N SER A 87 -10.12 3.21 -9.38
CA SER A 87 -10.02 4.39 -8.52
C SER A 87 -11.34 5.14 -8.32
N LEU A 88 -12.42 4.70 -9.00
CA LEU A 88 -13.62 5.51 -9.23
C LEU A 88 -14.51 5.71 -8.00
N ASP A 89 -14.26 4.97 -6.92
CA ASP A 89 -14.89 5.18 -5.62
C ASP A 89 -14.43 6.47 -4.94
N GLN A 90 -13.17 6.87 -5.13
CA GLN A 90 -12.54 8.01 -4.43
C GLN A 90 -11.91 9.06 -5.36
N PHE A 91 -11.70 8.73 -6.63
CA PHE A 91 -11.00 9.58 -7.60
C PHE A 91 -11.71 9.55 -8.96
N LYS A 92 -11.57 10.63 -9.73
CA LYS A 92 -12.10 10.75 -11.10
C LYS A 92 -11.46 9.77 -12.08
N SER A 93 -10.19 9.44 -11.87
CA SER A 93 -9.43 8.51 -12.71
C SER A 93 -8.20 7.95 -11.99
N PHE A 94 -7.56 6.94 -12.58
CA PHE A 94 -6.36 6.35 -11.99
C PHE A 94 -5.17 7.32 -12.05
N GLU A 95 -5.13 8.20 -13.06
CA GLU A 95 -4.15 9.28 -13.18
C GLU A 95 -4.29 10.26 -12.03
N GLN A 96 -5.52 10.69 -11.69
CA GLN A 96 -5.73 11.57 -10.53
C GLN A 96 -5.24 10.92 -9.24
N ARG A 97 -5.47 9.61 -9.05
CA ARG A 97 -4.94 8.87 -7.90
C ARG A 97 -3.41 8.87 -7.89
N GLY A 98 -2.78 8.64 -9.04
CA GLY A 98 -1.32 8.70 -9.19
C GLY A 98 -0.73 10.09 -8.92
N ASP A 99 -1.40 11.15 -9.36
CA ASP A 99 -1.00 12.53 -9.11
C ASP A 99 -1.06 12.87 -7.62
N VAL A 100 -2.14 12.46 -6.95
CA VAL A 100 -2.29 12.64 -5.50
C VAL A 100 -1.21 11.86 -4.74
N PHE A 101 -0.92 10.62 -5.12
CA PHE A 101 0.17 9.85 -4.54
C PHE A 101 1.52 10.54 -4.73
N THR A 102 1.81 11.01 -5.94
CA THR A 102 3.07 11.71 -6.26
C THR A 102 3.22 12.99 -5.46
N ARG A 103 2.15 13.76 -5.31
CA ARG A 103 2.13 14.97 -4.48
C ARG A 103 2.42 14.64 -3.01
N LEU A 104 1.72 13.66 -2.46
CA LEU A 104 1.89 13.24 -1.06
C LEU A 104 3.28 12.65 -0.81
N ALA A 105 3.84 11.89 -1.75
CA ALA A 105 5.18 11.36 -1.64
C ALA A 105 6.25 12.46 -1.57
N LYS A 106 6.05 13.58 -2.28
CA LYS A 106 6.92 14.77 -2.19
C LYS A 106 6.71 15.58 -0.90
N GLU A 107 5.50 15.54 -0.34
CA GLU A 107 5.15 16.28 0.88
C GLU A 107 5.64 15.57 2.15
N LEU A 108 5.62 14.23 2.16
CA LEU A 108 5.83 13.41 3.35
C LEU A 108 7.19 12.69 3.39
N GLY A 109 7.90 12.62 2.26
CA GLY A 109 9.24 12.01 2.15
C GLY A 109 10.35 13.04 2.23
#